data_AF-A0A2U1JTZ2-F1
#
_entry.id   AF-A0A2U1JTZ2-F1
#
_cell.length_a   1.000
_cell.length_b   1.000
_cell.length_c   1.000
_cell.angle_alpha   90.00
_cell.angle_beta   90.00
_cell.angle_gamma   90.00
#
_symmetry.space_group_name_H-M   'P 1'
#
loop_
_entity.id
_entity.type
_entity.pdbx_description
1 polymer ?
#
loop_
_entity_poly.entity_id
_entity_poly.type
_entity_poly.pdbx_seq_one_letter_code
_entity_poly.pdbx_strand_id
1 'polypeptide(L)' 'MAQNAKWGLQRHDYPFWLTILVEEVGEVSQAMQKDCTSYKNSDASDLYKELIQVAAVAVAIAEQVKENDATL' A
#
# COMPACT_ATOMS: atom_id res chain seq x y z
N MET A 1 4.11 4.44 -8.70
CA MET A 1 4.33 3.95 -10.09
C MET A 1 4.03 2.46 -10.27
N ALA A 2 4.36 1.57 -9.32
CA ALA A 2 4.06 0.13 -9.45
C ALA A 2 2.55 -0.21 -9.46
N GLN A 3 1.75 0.39 -8.58
CA GLN A 3 0.29 0.18 -8.53
C GLN A 3 -0.44 0.70 -9.79
N ASN A 4 -0.16 1.94 -10.23
CA ASN A 4 -0.75 2.49 -11.47
C ASN A 4 -0.37 1.68 -12.72
N ALA A 5 0.85 1.12 -12.77
CA ALA A 5 1.27 0.25 -13.88
C ALA A 5 0.54 -1.10 -13.88
N LYS A 6 0.12 -1.59 -12.72
CA LYS A 6 -0.55 -2.89 -12.55
C LYS A 6 -2.08 -2.80 -12.68
N TRP A 7 -2.69 -1.69 -12.23
CA TRP A 7 -4.15 -1.56 -12.11
C TRP A 7 -4.73 -0.25 -12.67
N GLY A 8 -3.91 0.60 -13.28
CA GLY A 8 -4.35 1.90 -13.80
C GLY A 8 -4.68 2.92 -12.71
N LEU A 9 -5.45 3.95 -13.07
CA LEU A 9 -5.92 4.97 -12.11
C LEU A 9 -6.96 4.35 -11.16
N GLN A 10 -6.68 4.41 -9.86
CA GLN A 10 -7.56 3.87 -8.82
C GLN A 10 -8.21 5.01 -8.04
N ARG A 11 -9.53 4.99 -7.89
CA ARG A 11 -10.30 5.92 -7.05
C ARG A 11 -11.35 5.14 -6.27
N HIS A 12 -11.27 5.24 -4.95
CA HIS A 12 -12.09 4.44 -4.02
C HIS A 12 -12.66 5.33 -2.92
N ASP A 13 -13.62 4.80 -2.17
CA ASP A 13 -14.04 5.42 -0.91
C ASP A 13 -12.93 5.30 0.14
N TYR A 14 -12.90 6.25 1.10
CA TYR A 14 -11.84 6.29 2.11
C TYR A 14 -11.75 5.02 2.98
N PRO A 15 -12.86 4.34 3.36
CA PRO A 15 -12.79 3.07 4.06
C PRO A 15 -12.04 1.98 3.27
N PHE A 16 -12.30 1.85 1.97
CA PHE A 16 -11.61 0.86 1.14
C PHE A 16 -10.13 1.23 0.91
N TRP A 17 -9.83 2.52 0.75
CA TRP A 17 -8.45 3.00 0.74
C TRP A 17 -7.68 2.65 2.01
N LEU A 18 -8.32 2.78 3.18
CA LEU A 18 -7.72 2.39 4.45
C LEU A 18 -7.44 0.89 4.47
N THR A 19 -8.37 0.05 3.99
CA THR A 19 -8.15 -1.39 3.88
C THR A 19 -6.92 -1.72 3.03
N ILE A 20 -6.81 -1.12 1.83
CA ILE A 20 -5.65 -1.36 0.94
C ILE A 20 -4.36 -0.90 1.61
N LEU A 21 -4.34 0.30 2.19
CA LEU A 21 -3.13 0.84 2.82
C LEU A 21 -2.65 -0.04 3.98
N VAL A 22 -3.58 -0.52 4.81
CA VAL A 22 -3.25 -1.36 5.97
C VAL A 22 -2.78 -2.75 5.53
N GLU A 23 -3.31 -3.30 4.44
CA GLU A 23 -2.82 -4.55 3.84
C GLU A 23 -1.32 -4.44 3.50
N GLU A 24 -0.93 -3.40 2.75
CA GLU A 24 0.46 -3.17 2.35
C GLU A 24 1.39 -2.93 3.56
N VAL A 25 0.91 -2.23 4.60
CA VAL A 25 1.64 -2.07 5.88
C VAL A 25 1.80 -3.41 6.60
N GLY A 26 0.79 -4.29 6.49
CA GLY A 26 0.86 -5.66 6.97
C GLY A 26 1.95 -6.48 6.27
N GLU A 27 2.09 -6.33 4.95
CA GLU A 27 3.16 -6.97 4.17
C GLU A 27 4.55 -6.44 4.57
N VAL A 28 4.70 -5.12 4.75
CA VAL A 28 5.94 -4.53 5.30
C VAL A 28 6.26 -5.12 6.68
N SER A 29 5.25 -5.24 7.54
CA SER A 29 5.40 -5.79 8.88
C SER A 29 5.85 -7.26 8.84
N GLN A 30 5.34 -8.05 7.89
CA GLN A 30 5.79 -9.43 7.67
C GLN A 30 7.23 -9.49 7.15
N ALA A 31 7.58 -8.65 6.17
CA ALA A 31 8.92 -8.59 5.59
C ALA A 31 9.98 -8.13 6.61
N MET A 32 9.64 -7.21 7.52
CA MET A 32 10.54 -6.77 8.60
C MET A 32 10.71 -7.81 9.72
N GLN A 33 9.69 -8.65 9.95
CA GLN A 33 9.73 -9.74 10.94
C GLN A 33 10.31 -11.04 10.38
N LYS A 34 10.79 -11.03 9.13
CA LYS A 34 11.58 -12.10 8.56
C LYS A 34 12.77 -12.38 9.51
N ASP A 35 12.93 -13.63 9.91
CA ASP A 35 13.91 -14.13 10.91
C ASP A 35 13.54 -13.99 12.41
N CYS A 36 12.33 -13.51 12.75
CA CYS A 36 11.82 -13.56 14.13
C CYS A 36 11.11 -14.89 14.44
N THR A 37 11.06 -15.29 15.72
CA THR A 37 10.53 -16.59 16.21
C THR A 37 9.06 -16.89 15.85
N SER A 38 8.30 -15.89 15.38
CA SER A 38 6.91 -16.01 14.90
C SER A 38 6.77 -15.80 13.39
N TYR A 39 7.86 -15.86 12.62
CA TYR A 39 7.83 -15.75 11.16
C TYR A 39 6.99 -16.89 10.56
N LYS A 40 5.88 -16.52 9.92
CA LYS A 40 5.18 -17.41 8.99
C LYS A 40 5.79 -17.21 7.61
N ASN A 41 6.13 -18.30 6.93
CA ASN A 41 6.52 -18.25 5.52
C ASN A 41 5.35 -17.65 4.71
N SER A 42 5.51 -16.41 4.26
CA SER A 42 4.61 -15.75 3.31
C SER A 42 5.42 -15.25 2.11
N ASP A 43 4.72 -15.02 0.99
CA ASP A 43 5.34 -14.54 -0.24
C ASP A 43 5.94 -13.12 -0.11
N ALA A 44 5.54 -12.36 0.93
CA ALA A 44 6.05 -11.03 1.28
C ALA A 44 7.44 -11.13 1.92
N SER A 45 8.48 -11.19 1.09
CA SER A 45 9.85 -11.50 1.54
C SER A 45 10.88 -10.44 1.14
N ASP A 46 10.46 -9.39 0.42
CA ASP A 46 11.30 -8.30 -0.07
C ASP A 46 10.85 -6.95 0.51
N LEU A 47 11.49 -6.55 1.60
CA LEU A 47 11.18 -5.32 2.33
C LEU A 47 11.17 -4.07 1.44
N TYR A 48 12.09 -3.99 0.46
CA TYR A 48 12.14 -2.82 -0.43
C TYR A 48 10.88 -2.75 -1.30
N LYS A 49 10.43 -3.88 -1.84
CA LYS A 49 9.20 -3.92 -2.64
C LYS A 49 7.98 -3.50 -1.83
N GLU A 50 7.81 -4.03 -0.61
CA GLU A 50 6.62 -3.72 0.20
C GLU A 50 6.59 -2.26 0.62
N LEU A 51 7.75 -1.67 0.95
CA LEU A 51 7.85 -0.22 1.21
C LEU A 51 7.46 0.62 -0.02
N ILE A 52 7.83 0.18 -1.22
CA ILE A 52 7.42 0.83 -2.47
C ILE A 52 5.91 0.71 -2.70
N GLN A 53 5.29 -0.43 -2.34
CA GLN A 53 3.84 -0.61 -2.47
C GLN A 53 3.07 0.33 -1.51
N VAL A 54 3.47 0.38 -0.22
CA VAL A 54 2.90 1.32 0.76
C VAL A 54 2.99 2.76 0.27
N ALA A 55 4.18 3.17 -0.20
CA ALA A 55 4.37 4.53 -0.72
C ALA A 55 3.49 4.80 -1.94
N ALA A 56 3.32 3.84 -2.85
CA ALA A 56 2.48 3.99 -4.03
C ALA A 56 1.00 4.16 -3.67
N VAL A 57 0.49 3.39 -2.70
CA VAL A 57 -0.91 3.51 -2.24
C VAL A 57 -1.13 4.84 -1.51
N ALA A 58 -0.23 5.24 -0.61
CA ALA A 58 -0.33 6.52 0.09
C ALA A 58 -0.36 7.72 -0.86
N VAL A 59 0.47 7.70 -1.91
CA VAL A 59 0.46 8.73 -2.96
C VAL A 59 -0.88 8.75 -3.72
N ALA A 60 -1.41 7.59 -4.11
CA ALA A 60 -2.68 7.53 -4.83
C ALA A 60 -3.86 8.08 -4.01
N ILE A 61 -3.88 7.82 -2.70
CA ILE A 61 -4.86 8.40 -1.76
C ILE A 61 -4.71 9.93 -1.73
N ALA A 62 -3.48 10.43 -1.58
CA ALA A 62 -3.21 11.87 -1.50
C ALA A 62 -3.61 12.60 -2.80
N GLU A 63 -3.39 11.98 -3.96
CA GLU A 63 -3.86 12.49 -5.26
C GLU A 63 -5.38 12.62 -5.29
N GLN A 64 -6.12 11.59 -4.86
CA GLN A 64 -7.60 11.65 -4.82
C GLN A 64 -8.10 12.70 -3.82
N VAL A 65 -7.48 12.82 -2.64
CA VAL A 65 -7.83 13.87 -1.68
C VAL A 65 -7.68 15.26 -2.31
N LYS A 66 -6.55 15.52 -2.98
CA LYS A 66 -6.31 16.80 -3.66
C LYS A 66 -7.31 17.06 -4.79
N GLU A 67 -7.69 16.03 -5.55
CA GLU A 67 -8.71 16.15 -6.60
C GLU A 67 -10.08 16.51 -6.04
N ASN A 68 -10.48 15.87 -4.94
CA ASN A 68 -11.73 16.15 -4.24
C ASN A 68 -11.75 17.58 -3.66
N ASP A 69 -10.62 18.05 -3.12
CA ASP A 69 -10.51 19.41 -2.59
C ASP A 69 -10.53 20.47 -3.70
N ALA A 70 -9.96 20.18 -4.88
CA ALA A 70 -9.95 21.09 -6.03
C ALA A 70 -11.28 21.13 -6.81
N THR A 71 -12.23 20.24 -6.47
CA THR A 71 -13.57 20.20 -7.07
C THR A 71 -14.66 20.84 -6.20
N LEU A 72 -14.26 21.50 -5.10
CA LEU A 72 -15.08 22.39 -4.26
C LEU A 72 -14.90 23.86 -4.68
#